data_AF-A0A7C6UBQ6-F1
#
_entry.id   AF-A0A7C6UBQ6-F1
#
_cell.length_a   1.000
_cell.length_b   1.000
_cell.length_c   1.000
_cell.angle_alpha   90.00
_cell.angle_beta   90.00
_cell.angle_gamma   90.00
#
_symmetry.space_group_name_H-M   'P 1'
#
loop_
_entity.id
_entity.type
_entity.pdbx_description
1 polymer ?
#
loop_
_entity_poly.entity_id
_entity_poly.type
_entity_poly.pdbx_seq_one_letter_code
_entity_poly.pdbx_strand_id
1 'polypeptide(L)'
;MPGYQHPCRYCDKLIPPDANACPICGKVNPLGPLRCPRCAAPTRKGWVRCSSCGLDLQLKCPACGQNTFFGDYCEHCGHRLAVICPHRKCRTEQPPLGDKCIKCGKPLK
;
A
#
# COMPACT_ATOMS: atom_id res chain seq x y z
N MET A 1 20.48 -13.69 -17.32
CA MET A 1 19.24 -14.49 -17.13
C MET A 1 18.14 -13.77 -17.87
N PRO A 2 17.38 -14.40 -18.79
CA PRO A 2 16.28 -13.72 -19.46
C PRO A 2 15.32 -13.22 -18.37
N GLY A 3 15.15 -11.91 -18.29
CA GLY A 3 14.25 -11.27 -17.33
C GLY A 3 12.83 -11.64 -17.70
N TYR A 4 12.31 -12.72 -17.10
CA TYR A 4 10.92 -13.12 -17.30
C TYR A 4 10.03 -11.97 -16.84
N GLN A 5 9.21 -11.48 -17.77
CA GLN A 5 8.24 -10.45 -17.44
C GLN A 5 7.17 -11.04 -16.52
N HIS A 6 6.71 -10.24 -15.57
CA HIS A 6 5.64 -10.63 -14.64
C HIS A 6 4.36 -9.84 -14.94
N PRO A 7 3.18 -10.44 -14.77
CA PRO A 7 1.93 -9.70 -14.91
C PRO A 7 1.79 -8.67 -13.79
N CYS A 8 1.46 -7.44 -14.17
CA CYS A 8 1.13 -6.37 -13.23
C CYS A 8 -0.18 -6.70 -12.50
N ARG A 9 -0.20 -6.66 -11.17
CA ARG A 9 -1.39 -6.96 -10.34
C ARG A 9 -2.59 -6.02 -10.57
N TYR A 10 -2.42 -4.95 -11.33
CA TYR A 10 -3.45 -3.93 -11.56
C TYR A 10 -4.00 -3.88 -12.99
N CYS A 11 -3.16 -4.17 -13.99
CA CYS A 11 -3.55 -4.09 -15.39
C CYS A 11 -3.24 -5.37 -16.18
N ASP A 12 -2.73 -6.41 -15.51
CA ASP A 12 -2.40 -7.74 -16.03
C ASP A 12 -1.38 -7.79 -17.19
N LYS A 13 -0.89 -6.63 -17.64
CA LYS A 13 0.16 -6.54 -18.66
C LYS A 13 1.51 -6.98 -18.10
N LEU A 14 2.30 -7.61 -18.96
CA LEU A 14 3.64 -8.08 -18.66
C LEU A 14 4.61 -6.90 -18.50
N ILE A 15 5.30 -6.85 -17.36
CA ILE A 15 6.26 -5.80 -17.02
C ILE A 15 7.58 -6.39 -16.51
N PRO A 16 8.69 -5.62 -16.54
CA PRO A 16 9.98 -6.07 -16.02
C PRO A 16 9.90 -6.51 -14.55
N PRO A 17 10.65 -7.56 -14.14
CA PRO A 17 10.62 -8.12 -12.78
C PRO A 17 11.07 -7.14 -11.67
N ASP A 18 11.80 -6.09 -12.03
CA ASP A 18 12.41 -5.07 -11.17
C ASP A 18 11.64 -3.74 -11.17
N ALA A 19 10.46 -3.70 -11.81
CA ALA A 19 9.65 -2.50 -11.91
C ALA A 19 9.01 -2.11 -10.56
N ASN A 20 9.54 -1.05 -9.93
CA ASN A 20 8.95 -0.43 -8.73
C ASN A 20 7.59 0.23 -9.02
N ALA A 21 7.39 0.70 -10.25
CA ALA A 21 6.14 1.22 -10.76
C ALA A 21 5.87 0.61 -12.14
N CYS A 22 4.60 0.32 -12.43
CA CYS A 22 4.22 -0.25 -13.72
C CYS A 22 4.47 0.79 -14.82
N PRO A 23 5.31 0.49 -15.84
CA PRO A 23 5.54 1.41 -16.95
C PRO A 23 4.29 1.66 -17.82
N ILE A 24 3.23 0.86 -17.64
CA ILE A 24 2.04 0.91 -18.48
C ILE A 24 0.86 1.59 -17.78
N CYS A 25 0.59 1.27 -16.51
CA CYS A 25 -0.51 1.89 -15.75
C CYS A 25 -0.05 2.90 -14.68
N GLY A 26 1.26 3.08 -14.51
CA GLY A 26 1.84 4.04 -13.55
C GLY A 26 1.69 3.65 -12.07
N LYS A 27 1.06 2.52 -11.74
CA LYS A 27 0.84 2.11 -10.36
C LYS A 27 2.10 1.57 -9.70
N VAL A 28 2.36 1.98 -8.46
CA VAL A 28 3.49 1.54 -7.63
C VAL A 28 3.26 0.13 -7.09
N ASN A 29 4.34 -0.57 -6.75
CA ASN A 29 4.32 -1.95 -6.25
C ASN A 29 3.47 -2.90 -7.14
N PRO A 30 3.69 -2.92 -8.46
CA PRO A 30 2.85 -3.68 -9.39
C PRO A 30 3.06 -5.20 -9.32
N LEU A 31 4.09 -5.67 -8.61
CA LEU A 31 4.51 -7.07 -8.59
C LEU A 31 4.38 -7.73 -7.22
N GLY A 32 4.22 -9.05 -7.21
CA GLY A 32 4.12 -9.86 -6.00
C GLY A 32 2.77 -9.75 -5.27
N PRO A 33 2.64 -10.36 -4.08
CA PRO A 33 1.46 -10.21 -3.23
C PRO A 33 1.49 -8.90 -2.44
N LEU A 34 0.33 -8.47 -1.95
CA LEU A 34 0.27 -7.44 -0.91
C LEU A 34 0.97 -7.97 0.35
N ARG A 35 1.67 -7.09 1.06
CA ARG A 35 2.43 -7.45 2.27
C ARG A 35 2.03 -6.57 3.42
N CYS A 36 1.97 -7.16 4.60
CA CYS A 36 1.69 -6.44 5.83
C CYS A 36 2.78 -5.39 6.06
N PRO A 37 2.43 -4.14 6.35
CA PRO A 37 3.38 -3.04 6.55
C PRO A 37 4.15 -3.19 7.87
N ARG A 38 3.65 -4.02 8.79
CA ARG A 38 4.26 -4.24 10.11
C ARG A 38 5.18 -5.46 10.14
N CYS A 39 4.78 -6.59 9.56
CA CYS A 39 5.57 -7.84 9.62
C CYS A 39 6.01 -8.39 8.27
N ALA A 40 5.72 -7.70 7.16
CA ALA A 40 6.01 -8.11 5.79
C ALA A 40 5.38 -9.45 5.33
N ALA A 41 4.54 -10.09 6.17
CA ALA A 41 3.82 -11.30 5.79
C ALA A 41 2.85 -11.02 4.63
N PRO A 42 2.66 -11.97 3.70
CA PRO A 42 1.72 -11.80 2.60
C PRO A 42 0.29 -11.64 3.13
N THR A 43 -0.43 -10.67 2.59
CA THR A 43 -1.84 -10.41 2.90
C THR A 43 -2.69 -10.69 1.67
N ARG A 44 -3.96 -11.05 1.90
CA ARG A 44 -4.94 -11.32 0.85
C ARG A 44 -6.12 -10.37 0.98
N LYS A 45 -6.69 -9.98 -0.16
CA LYS A 45 -7.93 -9.19 -0.19
C LYS A 45 -9.03 -9.90 0.60
N GLY A 46 -9.83 -9.13 1.32
CA GLY A 46 -10.90 -9.63 2.20
C GLY A 46 -10.45 -9.97 3.62
N TRP A 47 -9.15 -9.96 3.93
CA TRP A 47 -8.70 -10.12 5.31
C TRP A 47 -8.99 -8.85 6.12
N VAL A 48 -9.60 -9.02 7.30
CA VAL A 48 -9.82 -7.92 8.24
C VAL A 48 -8.56 -7.64 9.05
N ARG A 49 -7.81 -8.68 9.42
CA ARG A 49 -6.55 -8.56 10.16
C ARG A 49 -5.45 -9.42 9.53
N CYS A 50 -4.22 -9.00 9.72
CA CYS A 50 -3.05 -9.79 9.33
C CYS A 50 -3.00 -11.07 10.17
N SER A 51 -2.97 -12.23 9.51
CA SER A 51 -2.89 -13.54 10.18
C SER A 51 -1.60 -13.73 11.00
N SER A 52 -0.54 -13.00 10.69
CA SER A 52 0.77 -13.15 11.33
C SER A 52 0.97 -12.20 12.53
N CYS A 53 0.57 -10.93 12.43
CA CYS A 53 0.81 -9.94 13.49
C CYS A 53 -0.45 -9.30 14.08
N GLY A 54 -1.64 -9.65 13.59
CA GLY A 54 -2.91 -9.11 14.08
C GLY A 54 -3.21 -7.66 13.69
N LEU A 55 -2.37 -7.00 12.88
CA LEU A 55 -2.62 -5.64 12.39
C LEU A 55 -3.95 -5.57 11.63
N ASP A 56 -4.74 -4.53 11.89
CA ASP A 56 -5.94 -4.25 11.11
C ASP A 56 -5.59 -3.90 9.65
N LEU A 57 -6.21 -4.60 8.71
CA LEU A 57 -6.03 -4.44 7.27
C LEU A 57 -7.19 -3.68 6.64
N GLN A 58 -8.11 -3.13 7.43
CA GLN A 58 -9.13 -2.21 6.97
C GLN A 58 -8.75 -0.78 7.37
N LEU A 59 -8.90 0.15 6.43
CA LEU A 59 -8.63 1.55 6.67
C LEU A 59 -9.59 2.44 5.92
N LYS A 60 -9.79 3.66 6.44
CA LYS A 60 -10.61 4.67 5.79
C LYS A 60 -9.77 5.41 4.76
N CYS A 61 -10.24 5.43 3.51
CA CYS A 61 -9.56 6.17 2.44
C CYS A 61 -9.54 7.67 2.78
N PRO A 62 -8.37 8.34 2.75
CA PRO A 62 -8.28 9.77 3.04
C PRO A 62 -8.93 10.65 1.96
N ALA A 63 -9.14 10.12 0.75
CA ALA A 63 -9.72 10.86 -0.37
C ALA A 63 -11.25 10.74 -0.47
N CYS A 64 -11.80 9.51 -0.45
CA CYS A 64 -13.25 9.30 -0.58
C CYS A 64 -13.97 9.00 0.75
N GLY A 65 -13.24 8.76 1.84
CA GLY A 65 -13.81 8.46 3.15
C GLY A 65 -14.44 7.07 3.29
N GLN A 66 -14.37 6.20 2.27
CA GLN A 66 -14.89 4.83 2.36
C GLN A 66 -13.87 3.88 3.01
N ASN A 67 -14.38 2.84 3.67
CA ASN A 67 -13.54 1.79 4.25
C ASN A 67 -13.05 0.88 3.11
N THR A 68 -11.75 0.65 3.02
CA THR A 68 -11.10 -0.11 1.94
C THR A 68 -10.07 -1.07 2.52
N PHE A 69 -9.75 -2.13 1.77
CA PHE A 69 -8.66 -3.02 2.14
C PHE A 69 -7.31 -2.29 2.08
N PHE A 70 -6.40 -2.67 2.97
CA PHE A 70 -5.03 -2.20 3.01
C PHE A 70 -4.29 -2.58 1.71
N GLY A 71 -3.80 -1.58 1.02
CA GLY A 71 -2.97 -1.71 -0.17
C GLY A 71 -2.47 -0.36 -0.64
N ASP A 72 -1.85 -0.31 -1.82
CA ASP A 72 -1.31 0.96 -2.36
C ASP A 72 -2.41 1.93 -2.84
N TYR A 73 -3.57 1.40 -3.23
CA TYR A 73 -4.68 2.18 -3.82
C TYR A 73 -6.03 1.77 -3.22
N CYS A 74 -6.93 2.75 -3.12
CA CYS A 74 -8.31 2.52 -2.69
C CYS A 74 -9.07 1.70 -3.73
N GLU A 75 -9.84 0.72 -3.28
CA GLU A 75 -10.64 -0.14 -4.16
C GLU A 75 -11.86 0.59 -4.74
N HIS A 76 -12.28 1.70 -4.13
CA HIS A 76 -13.46 2.45 -4.57
C HIS A 76 -13.13 3.63 -5.48
N CYS A 77 -12.12 4.44 -5.14
CA CYS A 77 -11.80 5.66 -5.89
C CYS A 77 -10.46 5.59 -6.63
N GLY A 78 -9.66 4.53 -6.44
CA GLY A 78 -8.36 4.37 -7.07
C GLY A 78 -7.27 5.33 -6.57
N HIS A 79 -7.55 6.19 -5.58
CA HIS A 79 -6.58 7.11 -4.99
C HIS A 79 -5.52 6.36 -4.17
N ARG A 80 -4.30 6.90 -4.09
CA ARG A 80 -3.21 6.29 -3.34
C ARG A 80 -3.51 6.34 -1.84
N LEU A 81 -3.41 5.20 -1.16
CA LEU A 81 -3.64 5.10 0.29
C LEU A 81 -2.34 5.44 1.04
N ALA A 82 -1.92 6.68 0.90
CA ALA A 82 -0.74 7.21 1.57
C ALA A 82 -1.04 8.58 2.18
N VAL A 83 -0.39 8.87 3.29
CA VAL A 83 -0.43 10.15 3.98
C VAL A 83 0.99 10.61 4.26
N ILE A 84 1.22 11.91 4.16
CA ILE A 84 2.50 12.53 4.46
C ILE A 84 2.44 13.07 5.89
N CYS A 85 3.42 12.75 6.72
CA CYS A 85 3.52 13.28 8.07
C CYS A 85 3.54 14.82 8.06
N PRO A 86 2.62 15.52 8.76
CA PRO A 86 2.52 16.99 8.72
C PRO A 86 3.71 17.68 9.41
N HIS A 87 4.46 16.96 10.24
CA HIS A 87 5.63 17.52 10.90
C HIS A 87 6.76 17.79 9.90
N ARG A 88 7.12 19.07 9.77
CA ARG A 88 8.15 19.59 8.85
C ARG A 88 9.48 18.83 8.87
N LYS A 89 9.92 18.36 10.05
CA LYS A 89 11.17 17.59 10.22
C LYS A 89 11.06 16.13 9.77
N CYS A 90 9.86 15.57 9.68
CA CYS A 90 9.64 14.15 9.36
C CYS A 90 9.21 13.94 7.91
N ARG A 91 8.09 14.56 7.47
CA ARG A 91 7.52 14.49 6.11
C ARG A 91 7.53 13.10 5.46
N THR A 92 7.46 12.05 6.27
CA THR A 92 7.50 10.67 5.79
C THR A 92 6.16 10.31 5.18
N GLU A 93 6.20 9.81 3.96
CA GLU A 93 5.06 9.17 3.31
C GLU A 93 4.86 7.77 3.90
N GLN A 94 3.64 7.47 4.34
CA GLN A 94 3.31 6.22 4.98
C GLN A 94 1.85 5.83 4.73
N PRO A 95 1.47 4.56 4.91
CA PRO A 95 0.07 4.18 4.86
C PRO A 95 -0.74 4.76 6.04
N PRO A 96 -2.02 5.11 5.85
CA PRO A 96 -2.91 5.67 6.88
C PRO A 96 -3.47 4.57 7.80
N LEU A 97 -2.59 3.84 8.49
CA LEU A 97 -2.96 2.70 9.35
C LEU A 97 -3.30 3.09 10.80
N GLY A 98 -2.99 4.31 11.21
CA GLY A 98 -3.22 4.78 12.56
C GLY A 98 -2.99 6.27 12.70
N ASP A 99 -3.19 6.78 13.91
CA ASP A 99 -3.15 8.23 14.17
C ASP A 99 -1.74 8.77 14.38
N LYS A 100 -0.73 7.90 14.49
CA LYS A 100 0.67 8.28 14.74
C LYS A 100 1.54 7.91 13.54
N CYS A 101 2.52 8.77 13.27
CA CYS A 101 3.55 8.52 12.28
C CYS A 101 4.44 7.34 12.68
N ILE A 102 4.63 6.37 11.78
CA ILE A 102 5.48 5.19 11.96
C ILE A 102 6.95 5.55 12.19
N LYS A 103 7.41 6.70 11.68
CA LYS A 103 8.81 7.12 11.79
C LYS A 103 9.08 7.97 13.03
N CYS A 104 8.22 8.95 13.34
CA CYS A 104 8.49 9.92 14.42
C CYS A 104 7.54 9.80 15.61
N GLY A 105 6.54 8.92 15.58
CA GLY A 105 5.60 8.68 16.67
C GLY A 105 4.60 9.81 16.94
N LYS A 106 4.72 10.94 16.23
CA LYS A 106 3.86 12.12 16.40
C LYS A 106 2.53 11.95 15.64
N PRO A 107 1.46 12.66 16.05
CA PRO A 107 0.16 12.52 15.41
C PRO A 107 0.17 12.94 13.93
N LEU A 108 -0.67 12.28 13.14
CA LEU A 108 -0.88 12.54 11.70
C LEU A 108 -2.00 13.56 11.45
N LYS A 109 -2.69 14.00 12.50
CA LYS A 109 -3.72 15.04 12.52
C LYS A 109 -3.41 16.05 13.61
#